data_AF-A0A7S2XBP8-F1
#
_entry.id   AF-A0A7S2XBP8-F1
#
_cell.length_a   1.000
_cell.length_b   1.000
_cell.length_c   1.000
_cell.angle_alpha   90.00
_cell.angle_beta   90.00
_cell.angle_gamma   90.00
#
_symmetry.space_group_name_H-M   'P 1'
#
loop_
_entity.id
_entity.type
_entity.pdbx_description
1 polymer ?
#
loop_
_entity_poly.entity_id
_entity_poly.type
_entity_poly.pdbx_seq_one_letter_code
_entity_poly.pdbx_strand_id
1 'polypeptide(L)'
;MSFGKNSPILGKVSIKRGKIRPRADELTLQTVFASYRIGQGFFGTGCGQEEMMLSMYPEALLLHYIMEPLADHECAYVIGAHNFSKVSGLGARMAFEGPISITDTKRSKPWFDLYGRRATALGFIDPLECSDIAEFGMETMAREVVKAHSAFSVNAVTLGEHYPYIATGNWGGGAAGGDPTLRFVMQWVAAAYSGRKLEYYIDDSNEQYIELFEEIVATAVEKEITAAIIVKYVSNYTEHRREYTLGESLLVRMGVEDG
;
A
#
# COMPACT_ATOMS: atom_id res chain seq x y z
N MET A 1 -14.40 11.41 6.18
CA MET A 1 -15.07 10.27 5.53
C MET A 1 -16.01 9.63 6.55
N SER A 2 -17.28 9.40 6.24
CA SER A 2 -18.18 8.63 7.12
C SER A 2 -18.23 7.20 6.59
N PHE A 3 -17.83 6.23 7.41
CA PHE A 3 -18.00 4.80 7.10
C PHE A 3 -19.47 4.41 7.32
N GLY A 4 -20.36 4.94 6.48
CA GLY A 4 -21.82 4.83 6.62
C GLY A 4 -22.39 3.48 6.18
N LYS A 5 -23.72 3.36 6.25
CA LYS A 5 -24.52 2.14 5.97
C LYS A 5 -24.31 1.50 4.58
N ASN A 6 -23.68 2.20 3.62
CA ASN A 6 -23.44 1.73 2.26
C ASN A 6 -21.95 1.41 2.00
N SER A 7 -21.17 1.09 3.04
CA SER A 7 -19.76 0.74 2.88
C SER A 7 -19.58 -0.58 2.09
N PRO A 8 -18.57 -0.70 1.22
CA PRO A 8 -18.34 -1.90 0.42
C PRO A 8 -18.01 -3.12 1.30
N ILE A 9 -18.38 -4.30 0.81
CA ILE A 9 -17.89 -5.58 1.34
C ILE A 9 -16.40 -5.68 1.03
N LEU A 10 -15.62 -6.16 2.00
CA LEU A 10 -14.19 -6.37 1.83
C LEU A 10 -13.94 -7.59 0.94
N GLY A 11 -13.27 -7.36 -0.19
CA GLY A 11 -12.95 -8.40 -1.16
C GLY A 11 -11.68 -9.17 -0.81
N LYS A 12 -11.41 -10.23 -1.58
CA LYS A 12 -10.16 -11.02 -1.46
C LYS A 12 -8.91 -10.14 -1.61
N VAL A 13 -7.91 -10.41 -0.79
CA VAL A 13 -6.55 -9.85 -0.91
C VAL A 13 -5.57 -10.97 -1.24
N SER A 14 -4.63 -10.71 -2.14
CA SER A 14 -3.51 -11.63 -2.38
C SER A 14 -2.34 -11.26 -1.48
N ILE A 15 -2.12 -12.02 -0.42
CA ILE A 15 -0.94 -11.88 0.43
C ILE A 15 0.28 -12.45 -0.32
N LYS A 16 1.38 -11.70 -0.38
CA LYS A 16 2.60 -12.03 -1.12
C LYS A 16 3.82 -11.86 -0.24
N ARG A 17 4.85 -12.69 -0.45
CA ARG A 17 6.17 -12.55 0.20
C ARG A 17 7.11 -11.67 -0.61
N GLY A 18 7.90 -10.86 0.08
CA GLY A 18 9.00 -10.08 -0.46
C GLY A 18 8.59 -8.70 -0.96
N LYS A 19 9.31 -8.19 -1.96
CA LYS A 19 9.16 -6.80 -2.45
C LYS A 19 7.98 -6.61 -3.39
N ILE A 20 7.36 -5.43 -3.30
CA ILE A 20 6.40 -4.91 -4.29
C ILE A 20 7.01 -5.02 -5.69
N ARG A 21 6.24 -5.58 -6.62
CA ARG A 21 6.64 -5.72 -8.02
C ARG A 21 5.40 -5.73 -8.91
N PRO A 22 5.51 -5.31 -10.17
CA PRO A 22 4.39 -5.40 -11.10
C PRO A 22 4.10 -6.88 -11.42
N ARG A 23 2.82 -7.18 -11.69
CA ARG A 23 2.44 -8.48 -12.22
C ARG A 23 2.99 -8.69 -13.63
N ALA A 24 3.20 -9.96 -13.98
CA ALA A 24 3.65 -10.38 -15.30
C ALA A 24 2.53 -10.34 -16.34
N ASP A 25 1.32 -10.68 -15.91
CA ASP A 25 0.13 -10.93 -16.73
C ASP A 25 -0.85 -9.74 -16.79
N GLU A 26 -0.84 -8.89 -15.77
CA GLU A 26 -1.84 -7.83 -15.59
C GLU A 26 -1.20 -6.49 -15.20
N LEU A 27 -1.90 -5.39 -15.47
CA LEU A 27 -1.43 -4.06 -15.09
C LEU A 27 -1.62 -3.82 -13.58
N THR A 28 -0.59 -3.24 -12.96
CA THR A 28 -0.51 -3.06 -11.52
C THR A 28 -0.10 -1.63 -11.20
N LEU A 29 -0.90 -0.95 -10.38
CA LEU A 29 -0.52 0.31 -9.77
C LEU A 29 0.35 -0.01 -8.56
N GLN A 30 1.61 0.45 -8.57
CA GLN A 30 2.55 0.18 -7.49
C GLN A 30 2.62 1.38 -6.55
N THR A 31 2.55 1.14 -5.25
CA THR A 31 2.74 2.21 -4.26
C THR A 31 4.21 2.46 -3.98
N VAL A 32 4.54 3.73 -3.80
CA VAL A 32 5.81 4.18 -3.25
C VAL A 32 5.53 4.78 -1.88
N PHE A 33 6.17 4.23 -0.85
CA PHE A 33 6.03 4.65 0.55
C PHE A 33 6.90 5.87 0.77
N ALA A 34 6.39 7.01 0.34
CA ALA A 34 7.13 8.24 0.30
C ALA A 34 7.19 8.92 1.66
N SER A 35 8.15 9.80 1.84
CA SER A 35 8.05 10.90 2.78
C SER A 35 7.02 11.92 2.26
N TYR A 36 6.37 12.67 3.15
CA TYR A 36 5.44 13.74 2.74
C TYR A 36 6.11 14.77 1.81
N ARG A 37 7.44 14.94 1.91
CA ARG A 37 8.28 15.59 0.91
C ARG A 37 9.03 14.53 0.09
N ILE A 38 8.55 14.24 -1.12
CA ILE A 38 9.04 13.15 -1.98
C ILE A 38 10.54 13.29 -2.24
N GLY A 39 11.27 12.19 -2.08
CA GLY A 39 12.72 12.09 -2.32
C GLY A 39 13.58 12.82 -1.29
N GLN A 40 13.03 13.26 -0.16
CA GLN A 40 13.78 13.98 0.88
C GLN A 40 15.02 13.22 1.36
N GLY A 41 14.94 11.90 1.50
CA GLY A 41 16.06 11.06 1.94
C GLY A 41 17.04 10.68 0.81
N PHE A 42 16.66 10.85 -0.45
CA PHE A 42 17.37 10.26 -1.60
C PHE A 42 18.81 10.77 -1.77
N PHE A 43 19.03 12.08 -1.63
CA PHE A 43 20.37 12.68 -1.74
C PHE A 43 21.16 12.66 -0.43
N GLY A 44 20.56 12.13 0.63
CA GLY A 44 21.18 11.98 1.94
C GLY A 44 21.52 10.53 2.25
N THR A 45 21.05 10.05 3.40
CA THR A 45 21.29 8.68 3.90
C THR A 45 20.06 7.79 3.73
N GLY A 46 19.05 8.22 2.97
CA GLY A 46 17.84 7.46 2.73
C GLY A 46 18.15 6.13 2.04
N CYS A 47 17.56 5.07 2.56
CA CYS A 47 17.75 3.71 2.08
C CYS A 47 16.48 2.86 2.28
N GLY A 48 15.32 3.52 2.34
CA GLY A 48 14.02 2.89 2.48
C GLY A 48 13.45 2.44 1.13
N GLN A 49 12.17 2.10 1.15
CA GLN A 49 11.46 1.68 -0.06
C GLN A 49 11.37 2.82 -1.09
N GLU A 50 11.17 4.06 -0.64
CA GLU A 50 11.16 5.23 -1.52
C GLU A 50 12.48 5.39 -2.27
N GLU A 51 13.62 5.38 -1.57
CA GLU A 51 14.92 5.56 -2.25
C GLU A 51 15.28 4.40 -3.18
N MET A 52 14.90 3.19 -2.81
CA MET A 52 15.00 2.04 -3.72
C MET A 52 14.18 2.27 -4.99
N MET A 53 12.93 2.71 -4.87
CA MET A 53 12.06 2.98 -6.01
C MET A 53 12.59 4.13 -6.87
N LEU A 54 13.05 5.23 -6.27
CA LEU A 54 13.64 6.34 -7.01
C LEU A 54 14.97 5.96 -7.69
N SER A 55 15.73 5.02 -7.14
CA SER A 55 16.95 4.48 -7.76
C SER A 55 16.64 3.58 -8.97
N MET A 56 15.51 2.86 -8.91
CA MET A 56 15.01 2.06 -10.03
C MET A 56 14.40 2.95 -11.12
N TYR A 57 13.65 3.98 -10.72
CA TYR A 57 12.89 4.88 -11.60
C TYR A 57 13.39 6.34 -11.45
N PRO A 58 14.62 6.68 -11.88
CA PRO A 58 15.20 8.01 -11.69
C PRO A 58 14.40 9.15 -12.34
N GLU A 59 13.56 8.87 -13.33
CA GLU A 59 12.63 9.86 -13.91
C GLU A 59 11.62 10.39 -12.88
N ALA A 60 11.29 9.61 -11.85
CA ALA A 60 10.40 10.03 -10.76
C ALA A 60 11.06 11.02 -9.79
N LEU A 61 12.40 11.18 -9.82
CA LEU A 61 13.11 12.17 -8.99
C LEU A 61 12.71 13.62 -9.32
N LEU A 62 12.12 13.86 -10.49
CA LEU A 62 11.58 15.18 -10.84
C LEU A 62 10.55 15.66 -9.80
N LEU A 63 9.79 14.75 -9.18
CA LEU A 63 8.82 15.08 -8.13
C LEU A 63 9.48 15.82 -6.95
N HIS A 64 10.73 15.47 -6.59
CA HIS A 64 11.47 16.15 -5.53
C HIS A 64 11.63 17.66 -5.77
N TYR A 65 11.75 18.05 -7.04
CA TYR A 65 12.03 19.44 -7.42
C TYR A 65 10.78 20.26 -7.72
N ILE A 66 9.69 19.60 -8.16
CA ILE A 66 8.50 20.30 -8.68
C ILE A 66 7.28 20.20 -7.76
N MET A 67 7.27 19.25 -6.81
CA MET A 67 6.15 19.07 -5.90
C MET A 67 6.41 19.77 -4.57
N GLU A 68 5.39 20.49 -4.08
CA GLU A 68 5.30 20.87 -2.68
C GLU A 68 5.04 19.63 -1.81
N PRO A 69 5.26 19.70 -0.48
CA PRO A 69 4.94 18.60 0.42
C PRO A 69 3.47 18.21 0.32
N LEU A 70 3.20 16.90 0.25
CA LEU A 70 1.86 16.35 0.08
C LEU A 70 0.96 16.70 1.28
N ALA A 71 -0.22 17.25 1.02
CA ALA A 71 -1.26 17.37 2.03
C ALA A 71 -1.92 16.00 2.31
N ASP A 72 -2.66 15.88 3.41
CA ASP A 72 -3.27 14.61 3.87
C ASP A 72 -4.18 13.89 2.87
N HIS A 73 -4.71 14.62 1.89
CA HIS A 73 -5.63 14.10 0.86
C HIS A 73 -4.98 14.02 -0.53
N GLU A 74 -3.69 14.33 -0.64
CA GLU A 74 -2.95 14.35 -1.90
C GLU A 74 -2.06 13.11 -2.05
N CYS A 75 -1.81 12.73 -3.29
CA CYS A 75 -0.78 11.77 -3.66
C CYS A 75 -0.13 12.25 -4.96
N ALA A 76 1.08 11.78 -5.26
CA ALA A 76 1.69 12.02 -6.57
C ALA A 76 1.69 10.75 -7.42
N TYR A 77 1.58 10.91 -8.74
CA TYR A 77 1.70 9.82 -9.69
C TYR A 77 2.85 10.04 -10.66
N VAL A 78 3.56 8.96 -10.96
CA VAL A 78 4.45 8.90 -12.13
C VAL A 78 4.00 7.74 -13.00
N ILE A 79 3.59 8.08 -14.22
CA ILE A 79 3.11 7.12 -15.22
C ILE A 79 4.07 7.15 -16.39
N GLY A 80 4.51 5.99 -16.86
CA GLY A 80 5.46 5.91 -17.96
C GLY A 80 6.92 5.74 -17.58
N ALA A 81 7.25 5.81 -16.29
CA ALA A 81 8.64 5.74 -15.86
C ALA A 81 9.31 4.43 -16.26
N HIS A 82 10.52 4.52 -16.79
CA HIS A 82 11.36 3.37 -17.07
C HIS A 82 12.11 2.94 -15.81
N ASN A 83 12.11 1.63 -15.54
CA ASN A 83 13.05 1.06 -14.59
C ASN A 83 14.41 0.90 -15.29
N PHE A 84 15.47 1.49 -14.75
CA PHE A 84 16.82 1.38 -15.32
C PHE A 84 17.70 0.39 -14.55
N SER A 85 17.40 0.13 -13.28
CA SER A 85 18.32 -0.51 -12.34
C SER A 85 17.66 -1.66 -11.60
N LYS A 86 18.40 -2.76 -11.43
CA LYS A 86 18.07 -3.76 -10.41
C LYS A 86 18.61 -3.29 -9.07
N VAL A 87 17.73 -3.17 -8.08
CA VAL A 87 18.09 -2.76 -6.72
C VAL A 87 17.58 -3.80 -5.73
N SER A 88 18.48 -4.32 -4.90
CA SER A 88 18.18 -5.31 -3.87
C SER A 88 18.29 -4.71 -2.47
N GLY A 89 17.84 -5.46 -1.46
CA GLY A 89 17.86 -5.04 -0.05
C GLY A 89 17.03 -3.79 0.27
N LEU A 90 17.14 -3.36 1.53
CA LEU A 90 16.68 -2.11 2.12
C LEU A 90 17.67 -1.77 3.25
N GLY A 91 17.65 -0.54 3.74
CA GLY A 91 18.54 -0.08 4.81
C GLY A 91 20.01 -0.22 4.40
N ALA A 92 20.85 -0.65 5.36
CA ALA A 92 22.26 -0.94 5.14
C ALA A 92 22.54 -2.04 4.09
N ARG A 93 21.53 -2.81 3.67
CA ARG A 93 21.66 -3.86 2.64
C ARG A 93 21.24 -3.39 1.24
N MET A 94 20.80 -2.15 1.08
CA MET A 94 20.38 -1.64 -0.22
C MET A 94 21.56 -1.62 -1.19
N ALA A 95 21.43 -2.27 -2.35
CA ALA A 95 22.53 -2.43 -3.30
C ALA A 95 22.07 -2.37 -4.75
N PHE A 96 22.92 -1.80 -5.61
CA PHE A 96 22.76 -1.86 -7.07
C PHE A 96 23.27 -3.22 -7.58
N GLU A 97 22.39 -3.95 -8.24
CA GLU A 97 22.64 -5.32 -8.76
C GLU A 97 22.93 -5.32 -10.27
N GLY A 98 23.08 -4.15 -10.88
CA GLY A 98 23.28 -3.99 -12.32
C GLY A 98 22.08 -3.38 -13.05
N PRO A 99 22.25 -3.04 -14.33
CA PRO A 99 21.17 -2.51 -15.15
C PRO A 99 20.07 -3.57 -15.36
N ILE A 100 18.84 -3.12 -15.59
CA ILE A 100 17.76 -4.04 -15.95
C ILE A 100 17.96 -4.57 -17.39
N SER A 101 17.68 -5.85 -17.59
CA SER A 101 17.63 -6.50 -18.90
C SER A 101 16.18 -6.75 -19.35
N ILE A 102 15.96 -6.88 -20.65
CA ILE A 102 14.65 -7.28 -21.21
C ILE A 102 14.15 -8.63 -20.66
N THR A 103 15.07 -9.51 -20.27
CA THR A 103 14.76 -10.81 -19.64
C THR A 103 14.29 -10.69 -18.20
N ASP A 104 14.59 -9.57 -17.53
CA ASP A 104 14.18 -9.33 -16.14
C ASP A 104 12.69 -8.92 -16.06
N THR A 105 12.14 -8.41 -17.17
CA THR A 105 10.72 -8.03 -17.27
C THR A 105 9.91 -9.17 -17.88
N LYS A 106 9.34 -10.03 -17.03
CA LYS A 106 8.45 -11.14 -17.44
C LYS A 106 7.06 -10.69 -17.92
N ARG A 107 6.95 -9.51 -18.54
CA ARG A 107 5.65 -8.93 -18.91
C ARG A 107 5.13 -9.51 -20.22
N SER A 108 3.93 -10.08 -20.19
CA SER A 108 3.28 -10.63 -21.37
C SER A 108 2.46 -9.58 -22.15
N LYS A 109 2.00 -8.49 -21.50
CA LYS A 109 1.24 -7.37 -22.10
C LYS A 109 1.27 -6.08 -21.25
N PRO A 110 0.80 -4.95 -21.82
CA PRO A 110 1.46 -4.22 -22.89
C PRO A 110 2.67 -3.44 -22.36
N TRP A 111 3.65 -3.20 -23.23
CA TRP A 111 4.84 -2.41 -22.90
C TRP A 111 4.52 -0.92 -22.79
N PHE A 112 3.47 -0.46 -23.48
CA PHE A 112 3.04 0.92 -23.56
C PHE A 112 1.52 1.04 -23.41
N ASP A 113 1.07 2.18 -22.87
CA ASP A 113 -0.35 2.53 -22.71
C ASP A 113 -0.92 3.24 -23.96
N LEU A 114 -2.19 3.64 -23.91
CA LEU A 114 -2.87 4.35 -25.01
C LEU A 114 -2.24 5.69 -25.40
N TYR A 115 -1.36 6.26 -24.57
CA TYR A 115 -0.64 7.51 -24.84
C TYR A 115 0.81 7.28 -25.27
N GLY A 116 1.22 6.03 -25.47
CA GLY A 116 2.60 5.70 -25.84
C GLY A 116 3.60 5.83 -24.68
N ARG A 117 3.14 5.94 -23.44
CA ARG A 117 4.00 5.89 -22.24
C ARG A 117 4.22 4.44 -21.85
N ARG A 118 5.31 4.11 -21.15
CA ARG A 118 5.46 2.75 -20.62
C ARG A 118 4.30 2.41 -19.69
N ALA A 119 3.85 1.17 -19.67
CA ALA A 119 2.76 0.75 -18.79
C ALA A 119 3.18 0.62 -17.30
N THR A 120 3.96 1.57 -16.79
CA THR A 120 4.37 1.70 -15.38
C THR A 120 3.49 2.75 -14.73
N ALA A 121 2.91 2.46 -13.57
CA ALA A 121 2.20 3.45 -12.76
C ALA A 121 2.68 3.34 -11.31
N LEU A 122 3.25 4.44 -10.81
CA LEU A 122 3.76 4.59 -9.45
C LEU A 122 2.90 5.62 -8.71
N GLY A 123 2.32 5.26 -7.57
CA GLY A 123 1.57 6.17 -6.69
C GLY A 123 2.33 6.42 -5.39
N PHE A 124 2.74 7.66 -5.16
CA PHE A 124 3.50 8.08 -3.98
C PHE A 124 2.54 8.49 -2.87
N ILE A 125 2.63 7.82 -1.72
CA ILE A 125 1.82 8.07 -0.52
C ILE A 125 2.69 8.10 0.72
N ASP A 126 2.42 9.05 1.61
CA ASP A 126 3.13 9.26 2.87
C ASP A 126 2.27 8.86 4.07
N PRO A 127 2.79 8.04 5.00
CA PRO A 127 2.07 7.69 6.22
C PRO A 127 2.06 8.88 7.20
N LEU A 128 1.05 8.96 8.05
CA LEU A 128 1.08 9.91 9.16
C LEU A 128 2.09 9.41 10.18
N GLU A 129 2.99 10.29 10.62
CA GLU A 129 3.87 10.04 11.76
C GLU A 129 3.03 10.09 13.04
N CYS A 130 2.56 8.92 13.46
CA CYS A 130 1.73 8.75 14.64
C CYS A 130 2.03 7.39 15.27
N SER A 131 2.43 7.39 16.54
CA SER A 131 2.73 6.17 17.29
C SER A 131 1.65 5.82 18.31
N ASP A 132 1.71 4.58 18.80
CA ASP A 132 0.98 4.10 19.97
C ASP A 132 -0.54 4.10 19.82
N ILE A 133 -1.28 4.63 20.80
CA ILE A 133 -2.74 4.54 20.80
C ILE A 133 -3.39 5.50 19.79
N ALA A 134 -2.67 6.55 19.39
CA ALA A 134 -3.23 7.63 18.60
C ALA A 134 -3.50 7.21 17.15
N GLU A 135 -2.81 6.18 16.64
CA GLU A 135 -3.07 5.67 15.28
C GLU A 135 -4.44 4.98 15.15
N PHE A 136 -4.99 4.49 16.27
CA PHE A 136 -6.33 3.90 16.32
C PHE A 136 -7.46 4.95 16.45
N GLY A 137 -7.11 6.24 16.50
CA GLY A 137 -8.09 7.32 16.48
C GLY A 137 -8.83 7.38 15.14
N MET A 138 -10.13 7.66 15.18
CA MET A 138 -10.97 7.73 13.97
C MET A 138 -10.46 8.72 12.92
N GLU A 139 -9.90 9.86 13.35
CA GLU A 139 -9.34 10.86 12.44
C GLU A 139 -8.07 10.34 11.77
N THR A 140 -7.16 9.71 12.52
CA THR A 140 -5.94 9.10 11.99
C THR A 140 -6.26 7.97 11.01
N MET A 141 -7.14 7.05 11.39
CA MET A 141 -7.59 5.97 10.51
C MET A 141 -8.24 6.52 9.24
N ALA A 142 -9.11 7.54 9.35
CA ALA A 142 -9.72 8.17 8.20
C ALA A 142 -8.67 8.83 7.29
N ARG A 143 -7.65 9.48 7.85
CA ARG A 143 -6.55 10.08 7.10
C ARG A 143 -5.78 9.02 6.32
N GLU A 144 -5.40 7.91 6.94
CA GLU A 144 -4.68 6.81 6.28
C GLU A 144 -5.50 6.18 5.16
N VAL A 145 -6.80 5.95 5.38
CA VAL A 145 -7.71 5.47 4.33
C VAL A 145 -7.81 6.48 3.18
N VAL A 146 -7.97 7.77 3.47
CA VAL A 146 -8.07 8.82 2.43
C VAL A 146 -6.79 8.94 1.62
N LYS A 147 -5.63 8.90 2.27
CA LYS A 147 -4.32 8.94 1.63
C LYS A 147 -4.06 7.72 0.75
N ALA A 148 -4.37 6.51 1.21
CA ALA A 148 -4.26 5.32 0.37
C ALA A 148 -5.27 5.37 -0.79
N HIS A 149 -6.51 5.78 -0.51
CA HIS A 149 -7.57 5.88 -1.50
C HIS A 149 -7.27 6.92 -2.58
N SER A 150 -6.64 8.05 -2.24
CA SER A 150 -6.25 9.06 -3.23
C SER A 150 -5.34 8.45 -4.29
N ALA A 151 -4.39 7.59 -3.87
CA ALA A 151 -3.53 6.83 -4.78
C ALA A 151 -4.30 5.71 -5.52
N PHE A 152 -5.22 5.02 -4.88
CA PHE A 152 -5.89 3.85 -5.46
C PHE A 152 -7.01 4.21 -6.45
N SER A 153 -7.56 5.42 -6.37
CA SER A 153 -8.75 5.84 -7.13
C SER A 153 -8.48 6.64 -8.40
N VAL A 154 -7.23 6.73 -8.88
CA VAL A 154 -6.96 7.34 -10.19
C VAL A 154 -7.73 6.61 -11.29
N ASN A 155 -8.37 7.36 -12.17
CA ASN A 155 -9.20 6.78 -13.22
C ASN A 155 -8.35 6.24 -14.39
N ALA A 156 -8.96 5.35 -15.20
CA ALA A 156 -8.31 4.73 -16.35
C ALA A 156 -7.90 5.75 -17.44
N VAL A 157 -8.61 6.87 -17.56
CA VAL A 157 -8.28 7.92 -18.54
C VAL A 157 -6.94 8.56 -18.20
N THR A 158 -6.70 8.91 -16.94
CA THR A 158 -5.41 9.45 -16.47
C THR A 158 -4.30 8.40 -16.59
N LEU A 159 -4.59 7.15 -16.22
CA LEU A 159 -3.64 6.04 -16.32
C LEU A 159 -3.35 5.61 -17.77
N GLY A 160 -4.20 5.97 -18.73
CA GLY A 160 -4.08 5.55 -20.12
C GLY A 160 -4.43 4.08 -20.37
N GLU A 161 -4.74 3.32 -19.32
CA GLU A 161 -5.17 1.92 -19.37
C GLU A 161 -5.95 1.57 -18.09
N HIS A 162 -6.62 0.42 -18.10
CA HIS A 162 -7.25 -0.13 -16.89
C HIS A 162 -6.22 -0.92 -16.06
N TYR A 163 -6.03 -0.53 -14.80
CA TYR A 163 -5.09 -1.16 -13.85
C TYR A 163 -5.86 -1.92 -12.75
N PRO A 164 -6.23 -3.19 -12.95
CA PRO A 164 -7.11 -3.90 -12.03
C PRO A 164 -6.51 -4.15 -10.63
N TYR A 165 -5.18 -4.11 -10.50
CA TYR A 165 -4.47 -4.44 -9.27
C TYR A 165 -3.75 -3.24 -8.67
N ILE A 166 -3.74 -3.19 -7.34
CA ILE A 166 -2.83 -2.39 -6.53
C ILE A 166 -1.78 -3.36 -5.96
N ALA A 167 -0.50 -3.04 -6.12
CA ALA A 167 0.57 -3.69 -5.38
C ALA A 167 1.11 -2.73 -4.33
N THR A 168 0.90 -3.10 -3.07
CA THR A 168 1.34 -2.36 -1.89
C THR A 168 1.96 -3.32 -0.86
N GLY A 169 2.18 -2.89 0.37
CA GLY A 169 2.80 -3.66 1.43
C GLY A 169 2.80 -2.89 2.75
N ASN A 170 3.86 -3.07 3.54
CA ASN A 170 4.06 -2.51 4.89
C ASN A 170 4.25 -0.97 4.92
N TRP A 171 3.32 -0.22 4.32
CA TRP A 171 3.25 1.24 4.35
C TRP A 171 3.08 1.75 5.78
N GLY A 172 3.87 2.74 6.18
CA GLY A 172 3.90 3.22 7.57
C GLY A 172 4.57 2.25 8.56
N GLY A 173 5.14 1.14 8.07
CA GLY A 173 6.00 0.25 8.85
C GLY A 173 7.44 0.75 8.98
N GLY A 174 8.25 0.07 9.81
CA GLY A 174 9.65 0.43 10.02
C GLY A 174 9.81 1.72 10.82
N ALA A 175 10.43 2.75 10.22
CA ALA A 175 10.77 4.00 10.91
C ALA A 175 9.56 4.81 11.40
N ALA A 176 8.39 4.67 10.74
CA ALA A 176 7.15 5.32 11.16
C ALA A 176 6.40 4.57 12.28
N GLY A 177 6.78 3.31 12.55
CA GLY A 177 6.36 2.57 13.75
C GLY A 177 4.87 2.21 13.86
N GLY A 178 4.10 2.26 12.78
CA GLY A 178 2.66 1.92 12.83
C GLY A 178 2.39 0.43 12.97
N ASP A 179 1.26 0.05 13.60
CA ASP A 179 0.82 -1.33 13.74
C ASP A 179 0.62 -1.99 12.35
N PRO A 180 1.33 -3.09 12.03
CA PRO A 180 1.26 -3.72 10.71
C PRO A 180 -0.15 -4.18 10.32
N THR A 181 -0.95 -4.64 11.29
CA THR A 181 -2.32 -5.11 11.06
C THR A 181 -3.24 -3.92 10.76
N LEU A 182 -3.09 -2.82 11.50
CA LEU A 182 -3.84 -1.60 11.25
C LEU A 182 -3.57 -1.06 9.84
N ARG A 183 -2.30 -0.93 9.46
CA ARG A 183 -1.91 -0.41 8.12
C ARG A 183 -2.39 -1.32 6.99
N PHE A 184 -2.39 -2.63 7.21
CA PHE A 184 -3.01 -3.58 6.29
C PHE A 184 -4.51 -3.32 6.13
N VAL A 185 -5.26 -3.23 7.24
CA VAL A 185 -6.72 -3.02 7.21
C VAL A 185 -7.09 -1.68 6.57
N MET A 186 -6.37 -0.59 6.87
CA MET A 186 -6.65 0.72 6.27
C MET A 186 -6.47 0.71 4.74
N GLN A 187 -5.40 0.07 4.26
CA GLN A 187 -5.16 -0.07 2.82
C GLN A 187 -6.19 -0.99 2.16
N TRP A 188 -6.63 -2.04 2.84
CA TRP A 188 -7.68 -2.93 2.35
C TRP A 188 -9.04 -2.22 2.21
N VAL A 189 -9.40 -1.42 3.21
CA VAL A 189 -10.58 -0.54 3.16
C VAL A 189 -10.48 0.43 1.99
N ALA A 190 -9.34 1.10 1.81
CA ALA A 190 -9.12 2.01 0.69
C ALA A 190 -9.25 1.31 -0.68
N ALA A 191 -8.71 0.09 -0.82
CA ALA A 191 -8.80 -0.70 -2.03
C ALA A 191 -10.25 -1.11 -2.35
N ALA A 192 -11.02 -1.48 -1.33
CA ALA A 192 -12.44 -1.83 -1.48
C ALA A 192 -13.27 -0.65 -2.02
N TYR A 193 -13.06 0.57 -1.49
CA TYR A 193 -13.70 1.78 -2.02
C TYR A 193 -13.25 2.13 -3.44
N SER A 194 -12.01 1.80 -3.80
CA SER A 194 -11.45 2.09 -5.13
C SER A 194 -11.87 1.07 -6.19
N GLY A 195 -12.53 -0.04 -5.81
CA GLY A 195 -12.94 -1.10 -6.72
C GLY A 195 -11.78 -1.88 -7.36
N ARG A 196 -10.59 -1.86 -6.73
CA ARG A 196 -9.38 -2.52 -7.24
C ARG A 196 -8.96 -3.68 -6.36
N LYS A 197 -8.37 -4.70 -6.99
CA LYS A 197 -7.86 -5.88 -6.28
C LYS A 197 -6.54 -5.53 -5.58
N LEU A 198 -6.39 -5.97 -4.34
CA LEU A 198 -5.20 -5.68 -3.55
C LEU A 198 -4.23 -6.87 -3.56
N GLU A 199 -2.98 -6.61 -3.95
CA GLU A 199 -1.83 -7.45 -3.66
C GLU A 199 -1.03 -6.81 -2.53
N TYR A 200 -0.96 -7.49 -1.39
CA TYR A 200 -0.26 -6.99 -0.21
C TYR A 200 1.04 -7.77 -0.02
N TYR A 201 2.15 -7.10 -0.27
CA TYR A 201 3.49 -7.66 -0.15
C TYR A 201 4.02 -7.46 1.27
N ILE A 202 4.35 -8.56 1.92
CA ILE A 202 4.93 -8.61 3.25
C ILE A 202 6.42 -8.84 3.11
N ASP A 203 7.20 -7.88 3.59
CA ASP A 203 8.65 -7.99 3.62
C ASP A 203 9.13 -8.95 4.71
N ASP A 204 10.42 -9.28 4.64
CA ASP A 204 11.07 -10.25 5.55
C ASP A 204 10.96 -9.86 7.04
N SER A 205 10.72 -8.58 7.36
CA SER A 205 10.60 -8.11 8.75
C SER A 205 9.23 -8.38 9.36
N ASN A 206 8.23 -8.72 8.53
CA ASN A 206 6.85 -8.91 8.93
C ASN A 206 6.29 -10.28 8.50
N GLU A 207 7.14 -11.25 8.15
CA GLU A 207 6.67 -12.57 7.67
C GLU A 207 5.72 -13.28 8.65
N GLN A 208 5.82 -13.01 9.95
CA GLN A 208 4.92 -13.54 10.98
C GLN A 208 3.46 -13.14 10.78
N TYR A 209 3.17 -12.08 10.01
CA TYR A 209 1.82 -11.62 9.73
C TYR A 209 1.16 -12.33 8.53
N ILE A 210 1.89 -13.15 7.78
CA ILE A 210 1.36 -13.76 6.54
C ILE A 210 0.16 -14.65 6.82
N GLU A 211 0.32 -15.64 7.71
CA GLU A 211 -0.76 -16.58 8.04
C GLU A 211 -1.93 -15.85 8.70
N LEU A 212 -1.63 -14.91 9.60
CA LEU A 212 -2.64 -14.07 10.26
C LEU A 212 -3.46 -13.24 9.26
N PHE A 213 -2.82 -12.61 8.28
CA PHE A 213 -3.53 -11.80 7.28
C PHE A 213 -4.32 -12.67 6.31
N GLU A 214 -3.79 -13.85 5.94
CA GLU A 214 -4.55 -14.82 5.13
C GLU A 214 -5.81 -15.28 5.86
N GLU A 215 -5.72 -15.56 7.16
CA GLU A 215 -6.86 -15.94 8.00
C GLU A 215 -7.87 -14.80 8.14
N ILE A 216 -7.43 -13.59 8.48
CA ILE A 216 -8.29 -12.39 8.56
C ILE A 216 -9.05 -12.17 7.25
N VAL A 217 -8.36 -12.29 6.11
CA VAL A 217 -8.97 -12.14 4.79
C VAL A 217 -10.01 -13.23 4.52
N ALA A 218 -9.68 -14.48 4.82
CA ALA A 218 -10.59 -15.60 4.63
C ALA A 218 -11.87 -15.44 5.46
N THR A 219 -11.73 -15.15 6.76
CA THR A 219 -12.86 -14.97 7.67
C THR A 219 -13.73 -13.77 7.28
N ALA A 220 -13.13 -12.64 6.96
CA ALA A 220 -13.89 -11.44 6.58
C ALA A 220 -14.69 -11.65 5.28
N VAL A 221 -14.11 -12.34 4.29
CA VAL A 221 -14.78 -12.66 3.02
C VAL A 221 -15.91 -13.66 3.24
N GLU A 222 -15.70 -14.69 4.07
CA GLU A 222 -16.72 -15.68 4.42
C GLU A 222 -17.92 -15.03 5.13
N LYS A 223 -17.65 -14.09 6.05
CA LYS A 223 -18.67 -13.40 6.86
C LYS A 223 -19.20 -12.11 6.19
N GLU A 224 -18.83 -11.84 4.94
CA GLU A 224 -19.21 -10.63 4.19
C GLU A 224 -18.98 -9.32 4.96
N ILE A 225 -17.87 -9.25 5.71
CA ILE A 225 -17.53 -8.09 6.52
C ILE A 225 -17.36 -6.85 5.63
N THR A 226 -18.03 -5.76 6.01
CA THR A 226 -17.95 -4.49 5.30
C THR A 226 -16.82 -3.62 5.84
N ALA A 227 -16.39 -2.66 5.03
CA ALA A 227 -15.39 -1.67 5.43
C ALA A 227 -15.82 -0.89 6.69
N ALA A 228 -17.11 -0.59 6.88
CA ALA A 228 -17.58 0.07 8.10
C ALA A 228 -17.48 -0.85 9.33
N ILE A 229 -17.79 -2.14 9.18
CA ILE A 229 -17.74 -3.11 10.28
C ILE A 229 -16.28 -3.32 10.72
N ILE A 230 -15.34 -3.54 9.80
CA ILE A 230 -13.95 -3.77 10.19
C ILE A 230 -13.34 -2.54 10.88
N VAL A 231 -13.64 -1.33 10.40
CA VAL A 231 -13.17 -0.09 11.04
C VAL A 231 -13.77 0.06 12.44
N LYS A 232 -15.04 -0.31 12.65
CA LYS A 232 -15.66 -0.36 13.98
C LYS A 232 -14.93 -1.35 14.90
N TYR A 233 -14.60 -2.54 14.41
CA TYR A 233 -13.84 -3.53 15.20
C TYR A 233 -12.45 -3.03 15.60
N VAL A 234 -11.73 -2.39 14.66
CA VAL A 234 -10.44 -1.74 14.94
C VAL A 234 -10.60 -0.60 15.96
N SER A 235 -11.64 0.23 15.85
CA SER A 235 -11.86 1.34 16.78
C SER A 235 -12.07 0.83 18.22
N ASN A 236 -12.82 -0.26 18.36
CA ASN A 236 -13.13 -0.89 19.65
C ASN A 236 -11.96 -1.74 20.20
N TYR A 237 -10.88 -1.94 19.44
CA TYR A 237 -9.71 -2.68 19.90
C TYR A 237 -8.98 -1.95 21.04
N THR A 238 -8.99 -0.61 21.02
CA THR A 238 -8.24 0.21 21.98
C THR A 238 -8.59 -0.08 23.44
N GLU A 239 -9.84 -0.48 23.72
CA GLU A 239 -10.33 -0.86 25.05
C GLU A 239 -9.69 -2.16 25.58
N HIS A 240 -9.27 -3.07 24.69
CA HIS A 240 -8.78 -4.41 25.02
C HIS A 240 -7.34 -4.68 24.55
N ARG A 241 -6.62 -3.64 24.11
CA ARG A 241 -5.28 -3.77 23.49
C ARG A 241 -4.19 -4.38 24.40
N ARG A 242 -4.46 -4.52 25.69
CA ARG A 242 -3.56 -5.15 26.66
C ARG A 242 -3.73 -6.66 26.73
N GLU A 243 -4.82 -7.18 26.18
CA GLU A 243 -5.22 -8.58 26.29
C GLU A 243 -4.85 -9.37 25.03
N TYR A 244 -4.96 -8.73 23.86
CA TYR A 244 -4.75 -9.35 22.56
C TYR A 244 -4.08 -8.38 21.58
N THR A 245 -3.46 -8.92 20.53
CA THR A 245 -3.07 -8.15 19.34
C THR A 245 -4.30 -7.72 18.53
N LEU A 246 -4.15 -6.74 17.64
CA LEU A 246 -5.25 -6.31 16.78
C LEU A 246 -5.78 -7.47 15.92
N GLY A 247 -4.89 -8.27 15.34
CA GLY A 247 -5.29 -9.38 14.47
C GLY A 247 -6.09 -10.45 15.19
N GLU A 248 -5.66 -10.85 16.40
CA GLU A 248 -6.42 -11.77 17.25
C GLU A 248 -7.81 -11.19 17.59
N SER A 249 -7.87 -9.90 17.95
CA SER A 249 -9.13 -9.22 18.24
C SER A 249 -10.09 -9.21 17.05
N LEU A 250 -9.57 -9.00 15.84
CA LEU A 250 -10.36 -9.03 14.61
C LEU A 250 -10.94 -10.44 14.36
N LEU A 251 -10.12 -11.49 14.49
CA LEU A 251 -10.58 -12.86 14.31
C LEU A 251 -11.67 -13.24 15.32
N VAL A 252 -11.49 -12.88 16.60
CA VAL A 252 -12.51 -13.10 17.64
C VAL A 252 -13.79 -12.35 17.29
N ARG A 253 -13.72 -11.06 16.95
CA ARG A 253 -14.92 -10.25 16.66
C ARG A 253 -15.67 -10.70 15.40
N MET A 254 -14.97 -11.18 14.37
CA MET A 254 -15.61 -11.73 13.16
C MET A 254 -16.14 -13.16 13.38
N GLY A 255 -15.59 -13.90 14.35
CA GLY A 255 -16.01 -15.26 14.70
C GLY A 255 -17.22 -15.33 15.63
N VAL A 256 -17.54 -14.25 16.35
CA VAL A 256 -18.78 -14.16 17.13
C VAL A 256 -19.93 -13.92 16.14
N GLU A 257 -20.89 -14.84 16.09
CA GLU A 257 -22.18 -14.55 15.46
C GLU A 257 -22.83 -13.43 16.26
N ASP A 258 -22.89 -12.22 15.70
CA ASP A 258 -23.79 -11.18 16.19
C ASP A 258 -25.23 -11.75 16.03
N GLY A 259 -25.74 -12.38 17.10
CA GLY A 259 -27.09 -12.95 17.18
C GLY A 259 -28.20 -11.91 17.22
#